data_AF-A0A9X9LV61-F1
#
_entry.id   AF-A0A9X9LV61-F1
#
_cell.length_a   1.000
_cell.length_b   1.000
_cell.length_c   1.000
_cell.angle_alpha   90.00
_cell.angle_beta   90.00
_cell.angle_gamma   90.00
#
_symmetry.space_group_name_H-M   'P 1'
#
loop_
_entity.id
_entity.type
_entity.pdbx_description
1 polymer ?
#
loop_
_entity_poly.entity_id
_entity_poly.type
_entity_poly.pdbx_seq_one_letter_code
_entity_poly.pdbx_strand_id
1 'polypeptide(L)'
;GGEERRLGEKGGPRPARTGGGAAREGEARGWGLWRRRGERGRRGRGRGGRGPRPLVGLPGSGVESRQRVESRGARRGPAVATAVRRASAPSAEPAPAMREIVHIQAGQCGNQIGTKFWEVISDEHGIDPAGGYVGDSALQLERINVYYNESSSQKYVPRAALVDLEPGTMDSVRSGPFGHLFRPDNFIFGQTGAGNNWAKGHYTEGAELVDSVLDVVRKECEHCDCLQGFQLTHSLGGGTGSGMGTLLISKIREEYPDRIMNTFSVMPSPKVSDTVVEPYNATLSVHQLVENTDETYCIDNEALYDICFRTLKLTTPTYGDLNHLVSATMSGVTTSLRFPGQLNADL
;
A
#
# COMPACT_ATOMS: atom_id res chain seq x y z
N GLY A 1 -49.34 16.47 -51.37
CA GLY A 1 -50.46 16.56 -50.42
C GLY A 1 -51.38 15.38 -50.64
N GLY A 2 -51.90 14.80 -49.54
CA GLY A 2 -52.96 13.77 -49.53
C GLY A 2 -52.44 12.33 -49.57
N GLU A 3 -52.10 11.66 -48.48
CA GLU A 3 -52.91 10.95 -47.45
C GLU A 3 -53.42 9.53 -47.81
N GLU A 4 -53.13 8.63 -46.85
CA GLU A 4 -53.83 7.39 -46.44
C GLU A 4 -53.89 6.11 -47.31
N ARG A 5 -53.37 5.01 -46.73
CA ARG A 5 -54.10 3.79 -46.24
C ARG A 5 -53.06 2.71 -45.84
N ARG A 6 -52.83 2.34 -44.57
CA ARG A 6 -53.57 1.49 -43.61
C ARG A 6 -53.73 -0.01 -43.99
N LEU A 7 -53.36 -0.85 -43.00
CA LEU A 7 -53.75 -2.24 -42.70
C LEU A 7 -52.99 -3.34 -43.48
N GLY A 8 -52.52 -4.46 -42.92
CA GLY A 8 -52.74 -5.10 -41.62
C GLY A 8 -52.86 -6.63 -41.82
N GLU A 9 -52.31 -7.40 -40.88
CA GLU A 9 -52.62 -8.80 -40.53
C GLU A 9 -51.81 -10.02 -41.07
N LYS A 10 -51.19 -10.70 -40.08
CA LYS A 10 -51.31 -12.13 -39.68
C LYS A 10 -50.60 -13.24 -40.47
N GLY A 11 -49.82 -14.04 -39.73
CA GLY A 11 -49.63 -15.48 -39.97
C GLY A 11 -48.33 -16.09 -39.41
N GLY A 12 -48.38 -16.74 -38.23
CA GLY A 12 -47.45 -17.86 -37.91
C GLY A 12 -47.99 -19.19 -38.48
N PRO A 13 -47.46 -20.40 -38.19
CA PRO A 13 -46.34 -20.80 -37.30
C PRO A 13 -45.32 -21.83 -37.89
N ARG A 14 -44.29 -22.19 -37.07
CA ARG A 14 -43.27 -23.30 -36.98
C ARG A 14 -43.44 -24.60 -37.83
N PRO A 15 -42.51 -25.62 -37.88
CA PRO A 15 -41.24 -25.93 -37.14
C PRO A 15 -40.07 -26.47 -38.03
N ALA A 16 -38.83 -26.74 -37.56
CA ALA A 16 -38.32 -28.05 -37.08
C ALA A 16 -36.76 -27.94 -36.90
N ARG A 17 -36.17 -28.30 -35.74
CA ARG A 17 -35.40 -29.54 -35.43
C ARG A 17 -34.22 -29.82 -36.40
N THR A 18 -32.98 -30.21 -36.04
CA THR A 18 -32.37 -30.82 -34.83
C THR A 18 -30.87 -31.05 -35.11
N GLY A 19 -30.04 -31.06 -34.05
CA GLY A 19 -28.80 -31.84 -33.92
C GLY A 19 -27.57 -31.31 -34.67
N GLY A 20 -26.35 -31.34 -34.14
CA GLY A 20 -25.81 -31.98 -32.95
C GLY A 20 -24.37 -32.43 -33.26
N GLY A 21 -23.42 -32.04 -32.39
CA GLY A 21 -22.15 -32.74 -32.13
C GLY A 21 -21.03 -32.65 -33.17
N ALA A 22 -19.88 -32.10 -32.76
CA ALA A 22 -18.59 -32.80 -32.85
C ALA A 22 -17.50 -31.99 -32.13
N ALA A 23 -17.14 -32.47 -30.93
CA ALA A 23 -15.81 -32.25 -30.37
C ALA A 23 -14.76 -32.87 -31.32
N ARG A 24 -13.60 -32.22 -31.45
CA ARG A 24 -12.39 -32.85 -31.97
C ARG A 24 -11.24 -32.62 -31.01
N GLU A 25 -10.91 -33.72 -30.33
CA GLU A 25 -9.57 -34.04 -29.85
C GLU A 25 -8.59 -34.19 -31.03
N GLY A 26 -7.31 -33.98 -30.73
CA GLY A 26 -6.16 -34.30 -31.56
C GLY A 26 -5.06 -33.26 -31.32
N GLU A 27 -3.84 -33.58 -30.93
CA GLU A 27 -3.20 -34.86 -30.71
C GLU A 27 -1.94 -34.57 -29.87
N ALA A 28 -1.76 -35.33 -28.78
CA ALA A 28 -0.53 -35.34 -28.01
C ALA A 28 0.51 -36.19 -28.73
N ARG A 29 1.65 -35.59 -29.12
CA ARG A 29 2.89 -36.34 -29.37
C ARG A 29 4.13 -35.57 -28.91
N GLY A 30 4.71 -36.08 -27.83
CA GLY A 30 6.15 -36.34 -27.81
C GLY A 30 7.02 -35.34 -27.07
N TRP A 31 7.06 -35.40 -25.74
CA TRP A 31 8.31 -35.24 -24.98
C TRP A 31 8.33 -36.24 -23.82
N GLY A 32 8.88 -37.42 -24.13
CA GLY A 32 9.45 -38.30 -23.13
C GLY A 32 10.88 -37.88 -22.81
N LEU A 33 11.34 -38.33 -21.64
CA LEU A 33 12.63 -38.07 -21.00
C LEU A 33 12.76 -36.70 -20.35
N TRP A 34 12.72 -36.67 -19.01
CA TRP A 34 13.84 -36.24 -18.15
C TRP A 34 13.46 -36.57 -16.69
N ARG A 35 13.72 -37.82 -16.28
CA ARG A 35 13.82 -38.20 -14.86
C ARG A 35 15.09 -39.06 -14.67
N ARG A 36 15.88 -38.66 -13.66
CA ARG A 36 16.98 -39.37 -12.97
C ARG A 36 18.40 -39.32 -13.57
N ARG A 37 19.26 -38.51 -12.95
CA ARG A 37 20.56 -38.88 -12.34
C ARG A 37 21.11 -37.64 -11.60
N GLY A 38 21.56 -37.67 -10.35
CA GLY A 38 21.73 -38.80 -9.45
C GLY A 38 21.98 -38.37 -8.00
N GLU A 39 21.57 -39.26 -7.10
CA GLU A 39 22.16 -39.40 -5.77
C GLU A 39 23.41 -40.30 -5.87
N ARG A 40 24.48 -39.89 -5.19
CA ARG A 40 25.52 -40.67 -4.48
C ARG A 40 26.48 -39.59 -3.94
N GLY A 41 26.62 -39.33 -2.65
CA GLY A 41 26.60 -40.20 -1.50
C GLY A 41 28.00 -40.18 -0.89
N ARG A 42 28.19 -39.53 0.26
CA ARG A 42 29.28 -39.84 1.21
C ARG A 42 28.82 -39.62 2.65
N ARG A 43 28.66 -40.77 3.33
CA ARG A 43 28.83 -41.01 4.77
C ARG A 43 30.09 -40.25 5.25
N GLY A 44 30.17 -39.61 6.40
CA GLY A 44 29.67 -39.98 7.72
C GLY A 44 30.90 -40.11 8.64
N ARG A 45 31.05 -39.22 9.62
CA ARG A 45 31.80 -39.44 10.87
C ARG A 45 31.18 -38.57 11.96
N GLY A 46 30.59 -39.22 12.95
CA GLY A 46 30.13 -38.57 14.17
C GLY A 46 31.23 -38.50 15.22
N ARG A 47 31.01 -37.61 16.20
CA ARG A 47 31.04 -37.86 17.66
C ARG A 47 31.28 -36.53 18.37
N GLY A 48 30.50 -36.28 19.43
CA GLY A 48 30.84 -35.28 20.43
C GLY A 48 29.64 -34.60 21.06
N GLY A 49 28.81 -35.37 21.77
CA GLY A 49 27.78 -34.77 22.64
C GLY A 49 28.40 -34.07 23.85
N ARG A 50 27.82 -32.94 24.23
CA ARG A 50 27.71 -32.50 25.62
C ARG A 50 26.40 -31.73 25.79
N GLY A 51 25.51 -32.31 26.59
CA GLY A 51 24.37 -31.62 27.19
C GLY A 51 24.80 -30.70 28.34
N PRO A 52 23.82 -30.15 29.09
CA PRO A 52 23.73 -28.73 29.40
C PRO A 52 24.36 -28.36 30.75
N ARG A 53 24.68 -27.07 30.94
CA ARG A 53 25.01 -26.50 32.26
C ARG A 53 24.38 -25.10 32.45
N PRO A 54 24.13 -24.70 33.72
CA PRO A 54 22.90 -24.02 34.12
C PRO A 54 23.06 -22.54 34.52
N LEU A 55 21.91 -21.89 34.73
CA LEU A 55 21.70 -20.61 35.40
C LEU A 55 22.26 -20.59 36.84
N VAL A 56 22.94 -19.49 37.19
CA VAL A 56 23.24 -18.97 38.55
C VAL A 56 23.28 -17.44 38.34
N GLY A 57 22.59 -16.54 39.04
CA GLY A 57 22.21 -16.50 40.45
C GLY A 57 22.91 -15.27 41.07
N LEU A 58 22.14 -14.25 41.42
CA LEU A 58 22.54 -12.99 42.07
C LEU A 58 23.34 -13.21 43.37
N PRO A 59 24.02 -12.16 43.87
CA PRO A 59 23.75 -11.78 45.25
C PRO A 59 23.52 -10.27 45.44
N GLY A 60 22.54 -9.95 46.27
CA GLY A 60 22.41 -8.66 46.95
C GLY A 60 22.75 -8.78 48.43
N SER A 61 23.04 -7.63 49.06
CA SER A 61 22.84 -7.23 50.48
C SER A 61 23.85 -6.10 50.78
N GLY A 62 23.38 -4.89 51.10
CA GLY A 62 23.25 -4.37 52.48
C GLY A 62 24.56 -3.66 52.88
N VAL A 63 24.62 -2.43 53.40
CA VAL A 63 23.98 -1.94 54.63
C VAL A 63 24.12 -0.41 54.73
N GLU A 64 23.09 0.18 55.35
CA GLU A 64 22.92 1.51 55.97
C GLU A 64 24.15 2.25 56.53
N SER A 65 24.09 3.59 56.49
CA SER A 65 24.24 4.41 57.70
C SER A 65 23.64 5.83 57.55
N ARG A 66 22.61 6.11 58.36
CA ARG A 66 22.05 7.44 58.69
C ARG A 66 22.96 8.19 59.68
N GLN A 67 22.95 9.52 59.64
CA GLN A 67 22.92 10.48 60.77
C GLN A 67 23.29 11.89 60.28
N ARG A 68 22.95 13.02 60.92
CA ARG A 68 21.77 13.52 61.63
C ARG A 68 21.97 15.05 61.66
N VAL A 69 20.88 15.78 61.66
CA VAL A 69 20.79 17.25 61.74
C VAL A 69 21.47 17.79 63.02
N GLU A 70 22.26 18.85 62.89
CA GLU A 70 22.42 19.87 63.94
C GLU A 70 22.51 21.29 63.35
N SER A 71 21.72 22.17 63.95
CA SER A 71 21.54 23.59 63.69
C SER A 71 22.52 24.46 64.47
N ARG A 72 23.04 25.56 63.91
CA ARG A 72 23.47 26.76 64.66
C ARG A 72 23.66 28.01 63.78
N GLY A 73 22.82 29.02 64.06
CA GLY A 73 23.25 30.39 64.41
C GLY A 73 23.95 31.28 63.37
N ALA A 74 23.14 32.14 62.76
CA ALA A 74 23.39 33.48 62.19
C ALA A 74 24.78 34.15 62.34
N ARG A 75 25.26 34.74 61.23
CA ARG A 75 25.87 36.10 61.18
C ARG A 75 25.71 36.70 59.78
N ARG A 76 25.19 37.93 59.72
CA ARG A 76 24.98 38.74 58.50
C ARG A 76 26.30 39.40 58.05
N GLY A 77 26.53 39.43 56.74
CA GLY A 77 27.55 40.20 56.01
C GLY A 77 27.05 40.47 54.58
N PRO A 78 27.49 41.54 53.89
CA PRO A 78 26.64 42.35 53.02
C PRO A 78 26.34 41.75 51.64
N ALA A 79 25.19 42.14 51.11
CA ALA A 79 24.60 41.68 49.87
C ALA A 79 25.40 42.14 48.63
N VAL A 80 25.83 41.17 47.83
CA VAL A 80 26.17 41.37 46.42
C VAL A 80 24.89 41.06 45.63
N ALA A 81 24.33 42.07 44.97
CA ALA A 81 23.15 41.92 44.14
C ALA A 81 23.50 41.09 42.89
N THR A 82 23.27 39.77 42.96
CA THR A 82 23.28 38.91 41.77
C THR A 82 21.91 39.02 41.12
N ALA A 83 21.85 39.69 39.97
CA ALA A 83 20.66 39.74 39.14
C ALA A 83 20.26 38.32 38.73
N VAL A 84 19.22 37.78 39.36
CA VAL A 84 18.56 36.56 38.91
C VAL A 84 17.85 36.91 37.61
N ARG A 85 18.50 36.64 36.48
CA ARG A 85 17.83 36.55 35.18
C ARG A 85 16.70 35.55 35.36
N ARG A 86 15.46 36.03 35.30
CA ARG A 86 14.28 35.18 35.07
C ARG A 86 14.61 34.32 33.85
N ALA A 87 14.78 33.01 34.05
CA ALA A 87 14.75 32.06 32.96
C ALA A 87 13.40 32.23 32.28
N SER A 88 13.42 32.81 31.08
CA SER A 88 12.31 32.74 30.15
C SER A 88 11.95 31.27 29.97
N ALA A 89 10.66 30.96 30.00
CA ALA A 89 10.14 29.64 29.65
C ALA A 89 10.80 29.15 28.35
N PRO A 90 11.07 27.85 28.21
CA PRO A 90 11.52 27.33 26.93
C PRO A 90 10.45 27.70 25.91
N SER A 91 10.85 28.49 24.91
CA SER A 91 10.08 28.68 23.69
C SER A 91 9.65 27.31 23.21
N ALA A 92 8.35 27.13 22.95
CA ALA A 92 7.83 25.93 22.31
C ALA A 92 8.77 25.58 21.15
N GLU A 93 9.37 24.39 21.19
CA GLU A 93 10.01 23.85 20.00
C GLU A 93 9.01 23.98 18.85
N PRO A 94 9.44 24.39 17.65
CA PRO A 94 8.54 24.36 16.51
C PRO A 94 7.99 22.93 16.45
N ALA A 95 6.66 22.80 16.44
CA ALA A 95 6.03 21.51 16.19
C ALA A 95 6.76 20.88 15.00
N PRO A 96 7.18 19.60 15.09
CA PRO A 96 7.92 18.97 14.00
C PRO A 96 7.11 19.23 12.74
N ALA A 97 7.74 19.86 11.73
CA ALA A 97 7.08 20.19 10.47
C ALA A 97 6.33 18.94 10.03
N MET A 98 5.00 19.00 10.04
CA MET A 98 4.16 17.84 9.74
C MET A 98 4.44 17.48 8.29
N ARG A 99 4.80 16.23 8.04
CA ARG A 99 5.27 15.83 6.73
C ARG A 99 4.33 14.83 6.10
N GLU A 100 3.65 15.23 5.04
CA GLU A 100 2.55 14.48 4.45
C GLU A 100 3.02 13.57 3.31
N ILE A 101 2.26 12.50 3.07
CA ILE A 101 2.48 11.55 1.99
C ILE A 101 1.21 11.48 1.16
N VAL A 102 1.36 11.65 -0.15
CA VAL A 102 0.26 11.45 -1.10
C VAL A 102 0.29 10.01 -1.59
N HIS A 103 -0.78 9.28 -1.31
CA HIS A 103 -0.93 7.89 -1.75
C HIS A 103 -1.60 7.82 -3.12
N ILE A 104 -1.07 7.01 -4.02
CA ILE A 104 -1.61 6.83 -5.36
C ILE A 104 -1.84 5.33 -5.58
N GLN A 105 -3.01 4.97 -6.09
CA GLN A 105 -3.39 3.59 -6.38
C GLN A 105 -3.67 3.46 -7.88
N ALA A 106 -2.96 2.57 -8.56
CA ALA A 106 -3.09 2.40 -10.01
C ALA A 106 -3.51 0.98 -10.41
N GLY A 107 -4.59 0.91 -11.19
CA GLY A 107 -5.15 -0.32 -11.73
C GLY A 107 -5.86 -1.20 -10.70
N GLN A 108 -6.47 -2.28 -11.18
CA GLN A 108 -7.27 -3.18 -10.34
C GLN A 108 -6.54 -3.69 -9.09
N CYS A 109 -5.31 -4.21 -9.24
CA CYS A 109 -4.53 -4.72 -8.12
C CYS A 109 -4.15 -3.61 -7.12
N GLY A 110 -3.72 -2.45 -7.63
CA GLY A 110 -3.33 -1.32 -6.80
C GLY A 110 -4.49 -0.80 -5.96
N ASN A 111 -5.67 -0.64 -6.56
CA ASN A 111 -6.88 -0.20 -5.88
C ASN A 111 -7.38 -1.21 -4.84
N GLN A 112 -7.30 -2.51 -5.11
CA GLN A 112 -7.70 -3.54 -4.13
C GLN A 112 -6.78 -3.56 -2.91
N ILE A 113 -5.47 -3.54 -3.12
CA ILE A 113 -4.48 -3.52 -2.04
C ILE A 113 -4.56 -2.21 -1.27
N GLY A 114 -4.63 -1.08 -1.98
CA GLY A 114 -4.75 0.23 -1.36
C GLY A 114 -6.03 0.36 -0.54
N THR A 115 -7.18 -0.15 -1.01
CA THR A 115 -8.40 -0.20 -0.21
C THR A 115 -8.19 -0.99 1.08
N LYS A 116 -7.55 -2.16 1.03
CA LYS A 116 -7.21 -2.94 2.24
C LYS A 116 -6.20 -2.25 3.14
N PHE A 117 -5.24 -1.52 2.57
CA PHE A 117 -4.32 -0.71 3.33
C PHE A 117 -5.06 0.39 4.11
N TRP A 118 -5.94 1.14 3.46
CA TRP A 118 -6.75 2.18 4.10
C TRP A 118 -7.70 1.65 5.16
N GLU A 119 -8.28 0.46 4.98
CA GLU A 119 -9.04 -0.23 6.04
C GLU A 119 -8.17 -0.46 7.27
N VAL A 120 -7.00 -1.09 7.10
CA VAL A 120 -6.10 -1.44 8.20
C VAL A 120 -5.58 -0.20 8.94
N ILE A 121 -5.13 0.83 8.21
CA ILE A 121 -4.62 2.04 8.87
C ILE A 121 -5.74 2.86 9.51
N SER A 122 -6.96 2.85 8.96
CA SER A 122 -8.11 3.50 9.60
C SER A 122 -8.44 2.81 10.93
N ASP A 123 -8.44 1.47 10.95
CA ASP A 123 -8.65 0.71 12.18
C ASP A 123 -7.55 0.99 13.22
N GLU A 124 -6.28 1.09 12.80
CA GLU A 124 -5.16 1.40 13.70
C GLU A 124 -5.22 2.81 14.29
N HIS A 125 -5.68 3.79 13.50
CA HIS A 125 -5.86 5.18 13.94
C HIS A 125 -7.24 5.45 14.57
N GLY A 126 -8.11 4.44 14.68
CA GLY A 126 -9.44 4.58 15.26
C GLY A 126 -10.37 5.49 14.44
N ILE A 127 -10.26 5.47 13.11
CA ILE A 127 -11.10 6.25 12.19
C ILE A 127 -12.24 5.38 11.68
N ASP A 128 -13.47 5.84 11.88
CA ASP A 128 -14.66 5.17 11.38
C ASP A 128 -14.84 5.36 9.85
N PRO A 129 -15.70 4.57 9.19
CA PRO A 129 -15.99 4.74 7.76
C PRO A 129 -16.59 6.08 7.36
N ALA A 130 -17.09 6.88 8.31
CA ALA A 130 -17.61 8.22 8.08
C ALA A 130 -16.53 9.32 8.22
N GLY A 131 -15.30 8.92 8.57
CA GLY A 131 -14.14 9.79 8.81
C GLY A 131 -14.06 10.36 10.23
N GLY A 132 -14.92 9.94 11.15
CA GLY A 132 -14.91 10.36 12.55
C GLY A 132 -13.88 9.57 13.37
N TYR A 133 -13.21 10.24 14.30
CA TYR A 133 -12.33 9.58 15.25
C TYR A 133 -13.12 8.97 16.42
N VAL A 134 -12.98 7.66 16.60
CA VAL A 134 -13.59 6.85 17.66
C VAL A 134 -12.54 6.12 18.50
N GLY A 135 -11.26 6.45 18.32
CA GLY A 135 -10.15 5.85 19.05
C GLY A 135 -10.06 6.25 20.51
N ASP A 136 -9.26 5.51 21.27
CA ASP A 136 -9.09 5.63 22.71
C ASP A 136 -7.72 6.20 23.12
N SER A 137 -6.79 6.38 22.16
CA SER A 137 -5.40 6.75 22.43
C SER A 137 -4.99 8.04 21.73
N ALA A 138 -4.46 9.01 22.48
CA ALA A 138 -3.94 10.26 21.93
C ALA A 138 -2.80 10.06 20.91
N LEU A 139 -2.05 8.96 21.02
CA LEU A 139 -0.96 8.63 20.09
C LEU A 139 -1.47 8.33 18.67
N GLN A 140 -2.74 7.94 18.52
CA GLN A 140 -3.36 7.70 17.21
C GLN A 140 -3.54 8.99 16.41
N LEU A 141 -3.71 10.13 17.10
CA LEU A 141 -3.93 11.43 16.47
C LEU A 141 -2.64 12.22 16.26
N GLU A 142 -1.55 11.88 16.97
CA GLU A 142 -0.33 12.70 16.99
C GLU A 142 0.30 12.90 15.60
N ARG A 143 0.25 11.87 14.74
CA ARG A 143 0.78 11.91 13.37
C ARG A 143 -0.23 11.50 12.30
N ILE A 144 -1.53 11.66 12.59
CA ILE A 144 -2.60 11.29 11.65
C ILE A 144 -2.54 12.08 10.34
N ASN A 145 -2.05 13.33 10.40
CA ASN A 145 -1.99 14.24 9.25
C ASN A 145 -1.03 13.77 8.13
N VAL A 146 -0.17 12.79 8.42
CA VAL A 146 0.74 12.20 7.42
C VAL A 146 -0.04 11.60 6.26
N TYR A 147 -1.12 10.85 6.56
CA TYR A 147 -1.95 10.17 5.56
C TYR A 147 -3.36 10.76 5.42
N TYR A 148 -3.84 11.50 6.43
CA TYR A 148 -5.18 12.08 6.42
C TYR A 148 -5.14 13.60 6.33
N ASN A 149 -6.14 14.15 5.66
CA ASN A 149 -6.54 15.54 5.70
C ASN A 149 -7.60 15.72 6.80
N GLU A 150 -7.42 16.69 7.69
CA GLU A 150 -8.45 17.08 8.63
C GLU A 150 -9.39 18.11 7.99
N SER A 151 -10.67 17.76 7.87
CA SER A 151 -11.72 18.67 7.43
C SER A 151 -12.19 19.56 8.58
N SER A 152 -12.76 20.73 8.26
CA SER A 152 -13.41 21.64 9.22
C SER A 152 -14.53 21.02 10.05
N SER A 153 -15.04 19.85 9.62
CA SER A 153 -16.05 19.05 10.33
C SER A 153 -15.45 18.01 11.29
N GLN A 154 -14.16 18.09 11.62
CA GLN A 154 -13.40 17.07 12.39
C GLN A 154 -13.49 15.67 11.75
N LYS A 155 -13.53 15.64 10.42
CA LYS A 155 -13.49 14.42 9.63
C LYS A 155 -12.13 14.24 9.01
N TYR A 156 -11.58 13.05 9.13
CA TYR A 156 -10.31 12.66 8.54
C TYR A 156 -10.55 12.02 7.18
N VAL A 157 -9.91 12.56 6.15
CA VAL A 157 -10.08 12.15 4.76
C VAL A 157 -8.73 11.71 4.19
N PRO A 158 -8.60 10.48 3.64
CA PRO A 158 -7.36 9.98 3.04
C PRO A 158 -6.78 10.91 1.97
N ARG A 159 -5.47 11.16 2.04
CA ARG A 159 -4.67 11.78 0.97
C ARG A 159 -4.38 10.74 -0.10
N ALA A 160 -5.42 10.30 -0.79
CA ALA A 160 -5.34 9.23 -1.78
C ALA A 160 -5.90 9.66 -3.14
N ALA A 161 -5.23 9.28 -4.21
CA ALA A 161 -5.73 9.31 -5.59
C ALA A 161 -5.92 7.88 -6.10
N LEU A 162 -7.12 7.58 -6.60
CA LEU A 162 -7.49 6.26 -7.12
C LEU A 162 -7.62 6.35 -8.63
N VAL A 163 -6.84 5.52 -9.32
CA VAL A 163 -6.68 5.59 -10.77
C VAL A 163 -6.91 4.22 -11.38
N ASP A 164 -7.78 4.14 -12.38
CA ASP A 164 -7.91 2.97 -13.24
C ASP A 164 -8.34 3.37 -14.64
N LEU A 165 -8.00 2.59 -15.66
CA LEU A 165 -8.48 2.82 -17.02
C LEU A 165 -9.87 2.20 -17.24
N GLU A 166 -10.34 1.40 -16.27
CA GLU A 166 -11.66 0.77 -16.28
C GLU A 166 -12.54 1.30 -15.13
N PRO A 167 -13.83 1.56 -15.38
CA PRO A 167 -14.73 2.06 -14.33
C PRO A 167 -15.11 1.00 -13.29
N GLY A 168 -15.05 -0.30 -13.65
CA GLY A 168 -15.57 -1.38 -12.81
C GLY A 168 -14.87 -1.53 -11.45
N THR A 169 -13.59 -1.20 -11.37
CA THR A 169 -12.84 -1.21 -10.11
C THR A 169 -13.38 -0.14 -9.14
N MET A 170 -13.76 1.02 -9.66
CA MET A 170 -14.19 2.16 -8.84
C MET A 170 -15.52 1.91 -8.13
N ASP A 171 -16.46 1.24 -8.81
CA ASP A 171 -17.73 0.83 -8.21
C ASP A 171 -17.51 -0.16 -7.06
N SER A 172 -16.53 -1.05 -7.21
CA SER A 172 -16.14 -2.01 -6.18
C SER A 172 -15.53 -1.33 -4.96
N VAL A 173 -14.68 -0.32 -5.15
CA VAL A 173 -14.11 0.46 -4.04
C VAL A 173 -15.18 1.28 -3.32
N ARG A 174 -16.06 1.96 -4.08
CA ARG A 174 -17.12 2.81 -3.52
C ARG A 174 -18.16 2.02 -2.73
N SER A 175 -18.45 0.78 -3.14
CA SER A 175 -19.32 -0.14 -2.41
C SER A 175 -18.64 -0.85 -1.23
N GLY A 176 -17.32 -0.69 -1.09
CA GLY A 176 -16.55 -1.21 0.02
C GLY A 176 -16.87 -0.52 1.36
N PRO A 177 -16.47 -1.11 2.48
CA PRO A 177 -16.81 -0.62 3.83
C PRO A 177 -16.32 0.82 4.07
N PHE A 178 -15.14 1.16 3.57
CA PHE A 178 -14.54 2.50 3.68
C PHE A 178 -14.62 3.30 2.37
N GLY A 179 -15.48 2.90 1.42
CA GLY A 179 -15.60 3.57 0.12
C GLY A 179 -16.04 5.04 0.23
N HIS A 180 -16.83 5.37 1.25
CA HIS A 180 -17.30 6.73 1.52
C HIS A 180 -16.27 7.65 2.18
N LEU A 181 -15.15 7.09 2.61
CA LEU A 181 -14.07 7.83 3.26
C LEU A 181 -13.27 8.66 2.24
N PHE A 182 -13.13 8.17 1.00
CA PHE A 182 -12.40 8.83 -0.07
C PHE A 182 -13.18 10.01 -0.68
N ARG A 183 -12.46 11.05 -1.10
CA ARG A 183 -13.07 12.17 -1.83
C ARG A 183 -13.57 11.70 -3.19
N PRO A 184 -14.82 11.98 -3.58
CA PRO A 184 -15.33 11.64 -4.91
C PRO A 184 -14.50 12.22 -6.06
N ASP A 185 -13.89 13.38 -5.85
CA ASP A 185 -13.04 14.08 -6.82
C ASP A 185 -11.70 13.37 -7.07
N ASN A 186 -11.29 12.48 -6.15
CA ASN A 186 -10.03 11.75 -6.23
C ASN A 186 -10.16 10.40 -6.93
N PHE A 187 -11.34 10.09 -7.48
CA PHE A 187 -11.58 8.93 -8.33
C PHE A 187 -11.40 9.33 -9.79
N ILE A 188 -10.30 8.90 -10.40
CA ILE A 188 -10.00 9.16 -11.80
C ILE A 188 -10.10 7.84 -12.55
N PHE A 189 -10.99 7.79 -13.55
CA PHE A 189 -11.15 6.58 -14.35
C PHE A 189 -11.36 6.82 -15.84
N GLY A 190 -10.81 5.91 -16.63
CA GLY A 190 -11.01 5.85 -18.08
C GLY A 190 -12.31 5.13 -18.47
N GLN A 191 -12.55 5.07 -19.77
CA GLN A 191 -13.63 4.27 -20.36
C GLN A 191 -13.12 2.95 -20.95
N THR A 192 -11.81 2.87 -21.19
CA THR A 192 -11.16 1.85 -22.00
C THR A 192 -9.98 1.26 -21.24
N GLY A 193 -10.11 -0.02 -20.84
CA GLY A 193 -9.02 -0.71 -20.16
C GLY A 193 -7.78 -0.96 -21.03
N ALA A 194 -6.63 -1.05 -20.39
CA ALA A 194 -5.37 -1.39 -21.07
C ALA A 194 -5.33 -2.84 -21.59
N GLY A 195 -6.19 -3.74 -21.09
CA GLY A 195 -6.29 -5.13 -21.55
C GLY A 195 -4.97 -5.91 -21.42
N ASN A 196 -4.31 -5.79 -20.25
CA ASN A 196 -3.00 -6.40 -19.97
C ASN A 196 -1.87 -6.02 -20.94
N ASN A 197 -1.98 -4.86 -21.61
CA ASN A 197 -0.94 -4.35 -22.49
C ASN A 197 -0.27 -3.10 -21.89
N TRP A 198 1.01 -3.24 -21.51
CA TRP A 198 1.80 -2.13 -20.98
C TRP A 198 1.86 -0.92 -21.92
N ALA A 199 2.04 -1.15 -23.23
CA ALA A 199 2.16 -0.07 -24.20
C ALA A 199 0.87 0.77 -24.32
N LYS A 200 -0.29 0.13 -24.15
CA LYS A 200 -1.57 0.87 -24.09
C LYS A 200 -1.65 1.75 -22.84
N GLY A 201 -1.26 1.19 -21.69
CA GLY A 201 -1.21 1.94 -20.44
C GLY A 201 -0.19 3.09 -20.47
N HIS A 202 0.93 2.92 -21.15
CA HIS A 202 2.03 3.88 -21.12
C HIS A 202 1.99 4.94 -22.23
N TYR A 203 1.56 4.57 -23.44
CA TYR A 203 1.67 5.46 -24.61
C TYR A 203 0.33 5.92 -25.20
N THR A 204 -0.78 5.21 -24.95
CA THR A 204 -2.08 5.54 -25.56
C THR A 204 -3.11 5.95 -24.51
N GLU A 205 -3.81 4.98 -23.90
CA GLU A 205 -4.96 5.25 -23.03
C GLU A 205 -4.53 5.93 -21.74
N GLY A 206 -3.42 5.48 -21.13
CA GLY A 206 -2.92 6.12 -19.91
C GLY A 206 -2.31 7.48 -20.15
N ALA A 207 -1.79 7.76 -21.35
CA ALA A 207 -1.28 9.09 -21.71
C ALA A 207 -2.42 10.11 -21.88
N GLU A 208 -3.63 9.68 -22.28
CA GLU A 208 -4.80 10.55 -22.32
C GLU A 208 -5.33 10.88 -20.92
N LEU A 209 -5.22 9.93 -19.97
CA LEU A 209 -5.76 10.09 -18.62
C LEU A 209 -4.76 10.72 -17.63
N VAL A 210 -3.45 10.64 -17.88
CA VAL A 210 -2.40 11.04 -16.92
C VAL A 210 -2.51 12.51 -16.50
N ASP A 211 -2.86 13.42 -17.40
CA ASP A 211 -2.96 14.84 -17.08
C ASP A 211 -4.06 15.11 -16.04
N SER A 212 -5.19 14.40 -16.15
CA SER A 212 -6.27 14.49 -15.16
C SER A 212 -5.85 13.97 -13.79
N VAL A 213 -5.03 12.90 -13.76
CA VAL A 213 -4.48 12.36 -12.51
C VAL A 213 -3.49 13.34 -11.89
N LEU A 214 -2.59 13.91 -12.69
CA LEU A 214 -1.61 14.89 -12.22
C LEU A 214 -2.29 16.13 -11.64
N ASP A 215 -3.38 16.61 -12.23
CA ASP A 215 -4.13 17.74 -11.67
C ASP A 215 -4.74 17.45 -10.30
N VAL A 216 -5.20 16.21 -10.06
CA VAL A 216 -5.67 15.79 -8.73
C VAL A 216 -4.50 15.67 -7.75
N VAL A 217 -3.39 15.07 -8.18
CA VAL A 217 -2.19 14.94 -7.36
C VAL A 217 -1.66 16.32 -6.97
N ARG A 218 -1.59 17.28 -7.90
CA ARG A 218 -1.22 18.68 -7.64
C ARG A 218 -2.11 19.31 -6.58
N LYS A 219 -3.43 19.15 -6.69
CA LYS A 219 -4.36 19.65 -5.68
C LYS A 219 -4.05 19.05 -4.32
N GLU A 220 -3.83 17.74 -4.20
CA GLU A 220 -3.50 17.12 -2.91
C GLU A 220 -2.14 17.61 -2.38
N CYS A 221 -1.15 17.83 -3.24
CA CYS A 221 0.14 18.42 -2.87
C CYS A 221 0.00 19.86 -2.33
N GLU A 222 -0.88 20.68 -2.92
CA GLU A 222 -1.18 22.03 -2.43
C GLU A 222 -1.85 22.05 -1.05
N HIS A 223 -2.52 20.96 -0.66
CA HIS A 223 -3.09 20.79 0.68
C HIS A 223 -2.09 20.24 1.71
N CYS A 224 -0.82 20.10 1.36
CA CYS A 224 0.24 19.63 2.26
C CYS A 224 1.11 20.82 2.71
N ASP A 225 1.43 20.91 4.00
CA ASP A 225 2.33 21.92 4.52
C ASP A 225 3.80 21.58 4.16
N CYS A 226 4.17 20.30 4.24
CA CYS A 226 5.51 19.81 3.92
C CYS A 226 5.47 18.40 3.31
N LEU A 227 5.13 18.32 2.01
CA LEU A 227 5.11 17.06 1.27
C LEU A 227 6.45 16.30 1.35
N GLN A 228 6.44 15.08 1.88
CA GLN A 228 7.60 14.18 1.85
C GLN A 228 7.82 13.60 0.46
N GLY A 229 6.74 13.09 -0.11
CA GLY A 229 6.82 12.23 -1.26
C GLY A 229 5.51 11.54 -1.60
N PHE A 230 5.63 10.59 -2.52
CA PHE A 230 4.53 9.86 -3.10
C PHE A 230 4.67 8.37 -2.80
N GLN A 231 3.54 7.72 -2.53
CA GLN A 231 3.47 6.29 -2.35
C GLN A 231 2.55 5.69 -3.42
N LEU A 232 3.12 5.03 -4.42
CA LEU A 232 2.35 4.35 -5.46
C LEU A 232 2.13 2.87 -5.12
N THR A 233 0.89 2.39 -5.17
CA THR A 233 0.56 0.97 -5.11
C THR A 233 0.07 0.49 -6.48
N HIS A 234 0.77 -0.47 -7.08
CA HIS A 234 0.47 -0.96 -8.42
C HIS A 234 0.93 -2.40 -8.64
N SER A 235 0.48 -3.01 -9.74
CA SER A 235 0.96 -4.33 -10.19
C SER A 235 1.83 -4.19 -11.44
N LEU A 236 2.92 -4.95 -11.51
CA LEU A 236 3.77 -4.98 -12.69
C LEU A 236 3.25 -5.91 -13.81
N GLY A 237 2.34 -6.84 -13.47
CA GLY A 237 1.76 -7.78 -14.44
C GLY A 237 0.62 -7.21 -15.28
N GLY A 238 -0.17 -6.28 -14.73
CA GLY A 238 -1.33 -5.69 -15.43
C GLY A 238 -0.93 -4.75 -16.58
N GLY A 239 -1.90 -4.17 -17.28
CA GLY A 239 -1.63 -3.11 -18.29
C GLY A 239 -1.68 -1.70 -17.71
N THR A 240 -2.72 -1.41 -16.92
CA THR A 240 -2.92 -0.10 -16.27
C THR A 240 -1.90 0.13 -15.16
N GLY A 241 -1.84 -0.79 -14.18
CA GLY A 241 -0.94 -0.64 -13.04
C GLY A 241 0.52 -0.55 -13.46
N SER A 242 0.93 -1.32 -14.47
CA SER A 242 2.31 -1.34 -14.96
C SER A 242 2.61 -0.13 -15.86
N GLY A 243 1.89 0.04 -16.97
CA GLY A 243 2.18 1.05 -17.99
C GLY A 243 1.83 2.46 -17.57
N MET A 244 0.59 2.66 -17.11
CA MET A 244 0.14 3.97 -16.64
C MET A 244 0.80 4.33 -15.30
N GLY A 245 1.00 3.35 -14.41
CA GLY A 245 1.72 3.56 -13.14
C GLY A 245 3.15 4.07 -13.36
N THR A 246 3.91 3.45 -14.28
CA THR A 246 5.27 3.93 -14.58
C THR A 246 5.29 5.26 -15.32
N LEU A 247 4.31 5.52 -16.20
CA LEU A 247 4.18 6.85 -16.84
C LEU A 247 3.98 7.94 -15.78
N LEU A 248 3.08 7.69 -14.82
CA LEU A 248 2.76 8.62 -13.75
C LEU A 248 3.97 8.89 -12.86
N ILE A 249 4.76 7.86 -12.54
CA ILE A 249 6.01 8.01 -11.79
C ILE A 249 6.97 8.96 -12.50
N SER A 250 7.21 8.75 -13.81
CA SER A 250 8.12 9.61 -14.58
C SER A 250 7.62 11.05 -14.60
N LYS A 251 6.31 11.28 -14.76
CA LYS A 251 5.73 12.63 -14.73
C LYS A 251 5.79 13.30 -13.37
N ILE A 252 5.55 12.57 -12.29
CA ILE A 252 5.70 13.10 -10.94
C ILE A 252 7.17 13.43 -10.67
N ARG A 253 8.13 12.61 -11.14
CA ARG A 253 9.55 12.88 -10.97
C ARG A 253 10.03 14.10 -11.77
N GLU A 254 9.44 14.35 -12.95
CA GLU A 254 9.67 15.59 -13.71
C GLU A 254 9.19 16.84 -12.95
N GLU A 255 8.03 16.78 -12.30
CA GLU A 255 7.41 17.93 -11.61
C GLU A 255 7.93 18.14 -10.18
N TYR A 256 8.22 17.04 -9.47
CA TYR A 256 8.65 17.01 -8.08
C TYR A 256 9.98 16.24 -7.92
N PRO A 257 11.09 16.74 -8.48
CA PRO A 257 12.38 16.03 -8.50
C PRO A 257 12.99 15.85 -7.11
N ASP A 258 12.71 16.78 -6.18
CA ASP A 258 13.27 16.77 -4.82
C ASP A 258 12.44 15.95 -3.81
N ARG A 259 11.39 15.26 -4.27
CA ARG A 259 10.49 14.47 -3.42
C ARG A 259 10.74 12.98 -3.60
N ILE A 260 10.60 12.25 -2.49
CA ILE A 260 10.82 10.80 -2.47
C ILE A 260 9.68 10.08 -3.21
N MET A 261 10.03 9.16 -4.09
CA MET A 261 9.09 8.31 -4.81
C MET A 261 9.21 6.86 -4.34
N ASN A 262 8.19 6.40 -3.62
CA ASN A 262 8.12 5.04 -3.09
C ASN A 262 7.05 4.23 -3.80
N THR A 263 7.35 2.96 -4.11
CA THR A 263 6.40 2.08 -4.77
C THR A 263 6.20 0.75 -4.05
N PHE A 264 4.95 0.31 -3.97
CA PHE A 264 4.56 -1.04 -3.59
C PHE A 264 4.19 -1.78 -4.86
N SER A 265 5.15 -2.56 -5.37
CA SER A 265 5.11 -3.20 -6.67
C SER A 265 4.81 -4.68 -6.54
N VAL A 266 3.62 -5.11 -6.97
CA VAL A 266 3.23 -6.52 -6.98
C VAL A 266 3.84 -7.21 -8.20
N MET A 267 4.68 -8.21 -7.92
CA MET A 267 5.33 -9.04 -8.92
C MET A 267 4.36 -10.13 -9.41
N PRO A 268 4.31 -10.37 -10.73
CA PRO A 268 3.47 -11.42 -11.29
C PRO A 268 3.95 -12.82 -10.90
N SER A 269 3.02 -13.77 -10.79
CA SER A 269 3.34 -15.19 -10.57
C SER A 269 2.40 -16.09 -11.37
N PRO A 270 2.94 -17.12 -12.06
CA PRO A 270 2.13 -18.08 -12.82
C PRO A 270 1.25 -18.96 -11.93
N LYS A 271 1.45 -18.96 -10.61
CA LYS A 271 0.56 -19.67 -9.66
C LYS A 271 -0.74 -18.92 -9.38
N VAL A 272 -0.74 -17.61 -9.60
CA VAL A 272 -1.82 -16.70 -9.20
C VAL A 272 -2.54 -16.12 -10.43
N SER A 273 -1.83 -15.96 -11.56
CA SER A 273 -2.36 -15.45 -12.81
C SER A 273 -1.96 -16.30 -14.02
N ASP A 274 -2.91 -16.50 -14.94
CA ASP A 274 -2.71 -17.22 -16.20
C ASP A 274 -2.33 -16.28 -17.38
N THR A 275 -2.07 -15.00 -17.10
CA THR A 275 -1.78 -14.02 -18.14
C THR A 275 -0.36 -14.19 -18.67
N VAL A 276 -0.23 -14.69 -19.91
CA VAL A 276 1.07 -14.99 -20.54
C VAL A 276 1.95 -13.77 -20.84
N VAL A 277 1.36 -12.56 -20.85
CA VAL A 277 2.09 -11.32 -21.17
C VAL A 277 2.63 -10.59 -19.94
N GLU A 278 2.36 -11.07 -18.73
CA GLU A 278 2.85 -10.44 -17.49
C GLU A 278 4.38 -10.30 -17.44
N PRO A 279 5.20 -11.26 -17.92
CA PRO A 279 6.65 -11.09 -17.95
C PRO A 279 7.10 -9.91 -18.83
N TYR A 280 6.39 -9.64 -19.93
CA TYR A 280 6.68 -8.49 -20.78
C TYR A 280 6.37 -7.19 -20.05
N ASN A 281 5.18 -7.08 -19.46
CA ASN A 281 4.75 -5.90 -18.71
C ASN A 281 5.71 -5.61 -17.54
N ALA A 282 6.08 -6.66 -16.79
CA ALA A 282 6.99 -6.52 -15.66
C ALA A 282 8.39 -6.07 -16.09
N THR A 283 8.93 -6.63 -17.17
CA THR A 283 10.25 -6.24 -17.67
C THR A 283 10.28 -4.77 -18.10
N LEU A 284 9.24 -4.32 -18.81
CA LEU A 284 9.10 -2.93 -19.25
C LEU A 284 8.92 -1.97 -18.07
N SER A 285 8.10 -2.34 -17.08
CA SER A 285 7.92 -1.51 -15.90
C SER A 285 9.13 -1.44 -15.00
N VAL A 286 9.85 -2.55 -14.78
CA VAL A 286 11.07 -2.56 -13.94
C VAL A 286 12.12 -1.62 -14.52
N HIS A 287 12.26 -1.55 -15.86
CA HIS A 287 13.18 -0.59 -16.48
C HIS A 287 12.87 0.86 -16.07
N GLN A 288 11.59 1.25 -16.05
CA GLN A 288 11.18 2.59 -15.64
C GLN A 288 11.31 2.82 -14.13
N LEU A 289 11.06 1.79 -13.31
CA LEU A 289 11.17 1.88 -11.85
C LEU A 289 12.61 2.10 -11.39
N VAL A 290 13.57 1.43 -12.03
CA VAL A 290 15.00 1.54 -11.70
C VAL A 290 15.52 2.98 -11.83
N GLU A 291 14.97 3.76 -12.77
CA GLU A 291 15.44 5.13 -13.03
C GLU A 291 14.66 6.18 -12.25
N ASN A 292 13.37 5.95 -11.96
CA ASN A 292 12.47 6.98 -11.47
C ASN A 292 11.97 6.79 -10.02
N THR A 293 12.33 5.69 -9.35
CA THR A 293 11.93 5.44 -7.95
C THR A 293 13.13 5.48 -7.02
N ASP A 294 12.92 6.02 -5.82
CA ASP A 294 13.95 6.05 -4.78
C ASP A 294 13.90 4.74 -3.95
N GLU A 295 12.69 4.22 -3.69
CA GLU A 295 12.48 2.94 -3.02
C GLU A 295 11.35 2.13 -3.68
N THR A 296 11.56 0.81 -3.84
CA THR A 296 10.54 -0.11 -4.36
C THR A 296 10.44 -1.36 -3.50
N TYR A 297 9.26 -1.57 -2.92
CA TYR A 297 8.89 -2.80 -2.22
C TYR A 297 8.36 -3.83 -3.22
N CYS A 298 9.16 -4.85 -3.49
CA CYS A 298 8.77 -5.96 -4.35
C CYS A 298 7.92 -6.97 -3.57
N ILE A 299 6.63 -7.03 -3.88
CA ILE A 299 5.67 -7.95 -3.26
C ILE A 299 5.45 -9.12 -4.20
N ASP A 300 5.96 -10.30 -3.85
CA ASP A 300 5.83 -11.49 -4.69
C ASP A 300 4.56 -12.29 -4.38
N ASN A 301 3.64 -12.34 -5.34
CA ASN A 301 2.42 -13.13 -5.25
C ASN A 301 2.69 -14.64 -5.05
N GLU A 302 3.80 -15.16 -5.57
CA GLU A 302 4.20 -16.55 -5.33
C GLU A 302 4.54 -16.79 -3.87
N ALA A 303 5.34 -15.90 -3.28
CA ALA A 303 5.74 -15.98 -1.88
C ALA A 303 4.52 -15.82 -0.96
N LEU A 304 3.62 -14.87 -1.26
CA LEU A 304 2.37 -14.69 -0.52
C LEU A 304 1.48 -15.93 -0.59
N TYR A 305 1.33 -16.52 -1.78
CA TYR A 305 0.56 -17.74 -1.96
C TYR A 305 1.16 -18.91 -1.15
N ASP A 306 2.48 -19.10 -1.22
CA ASP A 306 3.18 -20.13 -0.47
C ASP A 306 3.03 -19.93 1.05
N ILE A 307 3.00 -18.70 1.56
CA ILE A 307 2.74 -18.39 2.98
C ILE A 307 1.30 -18.76 3.36
N CYS A 308 0.30 -18.33 2.58
CA CYS A 308 -1.10 -18.66 2.83
C CYS A 308 -1.34 -20.17 2.84
N PHE A 309 -0.78 -20.88 1.86
CA PHE A 309 -0.98 -22.31 1.71
C PHE A 309 -0.20 -23.12 2.76
N ARG A 310 1.10 -22.85 2.93
CA ARG A 310 1.96 -23.67 3.79
C ARG A 310 1.89 -23.28 5.26
N THR A 311 1.80 -21.99 5.57
CA THR A 311 1.87 -21.49 6.96
C THR A 311 0.47 -21.32 7.53
N LEU A 312 -0.40 -20.56 6.86
CA LEU A 312 -1.77 -20.31 7.32
C LEU A 312 -2.72 -21.49 7.09
N LYS A 313 -2.26 -22.53 6.37
CA LYS A 313 -3.02 -23.77 6.07
C LYS A 313 -4.34 -23.50 5.33
N LEU A 314 -4.39 -22.44 4.54
CA LEU A 314 -5.52 -22.16 3.66
C LEU A 314 -5.43 -23.06 2.43
N THR A 315 -6.43 -23.92 2.23
CA THR A 315 -6.45 -24.88 1.10
C THR A 315 -6.59 -24.20 -0.26
N THR A 316 -7.31 -23.07 -0.30
CA THR A 316 -7.54 -22.26 -1.50
C THR A 316 -7.38 -20.77 -1.17
N PRO A 317 -6.16 -20.24 -1.17
CA PRO A 317 -5.91 -18.81 -0.92
C PRO A 317 -6.64 -17.96 -1.96
N THR A 318 -7.36 -16.93 -1.50
CA THR A 318 -8.04 -15.96 -2.36
C THR A 318 -7.24 -14.66 -2.45
N TYR A 319 -7.55 -13.80 -3.42
CA TYR A 319 -6.97 -12.45 -3.48
C TYR A 319 -7.23 -11.62 -2.22
N GLY A 320 -8.36 -11.84 -1.53
CA GLY A 320 -8.63 -11.19 -0.24
C GLY A 320 -7.60 -11.54 0.82
N ASP A 321 -7.20 -12.82 0.91
CA ASP A 321 -6.20 -13.29 1.88
C ASP A 321 -4.82 -12.74 1.55
N LEU A 322 -4.45 -12.72 0.26
CA LEU A 322 -3.19 -12.14 -0.21
C LEU A 322 -3.14 -10.64 0.11
N ASN A 323 -4.19 -9.91 -0.25
CA ASN A 323 -4.28 -8.46 -0.03
C ASN A 323 -4.22 -8.11 1.46
N HIS A 324 -4.74 -8.96 2.35
CA HIS A 324 -4.62 -8.78 3.80
C HIS A 324 -3.17 -8.93 4.30
N LEU A 325 -2.40 -9.88 3.75
CA LEU A 325 -0.97 -9.98 4.08
C LEU A 325 -0.17 -8.79 3.56
N VAL A 326 -0.52 -8.30 2.36
CA VAL A 326 0.11 -7.12 1.78
C VAL A 326 -0.20 -5.88 2.60
N SER A 327 -1.47 -5.65 2.99
CA SER A 327 -1.85 -4.50 3.80
C SER A 327 -1.16 -4.52 5.17
N ALA A 328 -1.02 -5.69 5.80
CA ALA A 328 -0.24 -5.84 7.03
C ALA A 328 1.24 -5.48 6.85
N THR A 329 1.84 -5.85 5.70
CA THR A 329 3.22 -5.50 5.37
C THR A 329 3.35 -3.98 5.16
N MET A 330 2.44 -3.38 4.39
CA MET A 330 2.42 -1.93 4.16
C MET A 330 2.20 -1.15 5.46
N SER A 331 1.29 -1.61 6.33
CA SER A 331 1.10 -1.02 7.66
C SER A 331 2.39 -1.08 8.49
N GLY A 332 3.05 -2.25 8.55
CA GLY A 332 4.28 -2.44 9.29
C GLY A 332 5.42 -1.54 8.83
N VAL A 333 5.62 -1.42 7.51
CA VAL A 333 6.64 -0.54 6.92
C VAL A 333 6.34 0.93 7.20
N THR A 334 5.08 1.34 7.16
CA THR A 334 4.66 2.74 7.36
C THR A 334 4.43 3.11 8.83
N THR A 335 4.61 2.17 9.77
CA THR A 335 4.35 2.39 11.20
C THR A 335 5.18 3.54 11.76
N SER A 336 6.47 3.63 11.38
CA SER A 336 7.39 4.68 11.86
C SER A 336 7.05 6.08 11.34
N LEU A 337 6.35 6.15 10.21
CA LEU A 337 5.84 7.40 9.63
C LEU A 337 4.57 7.84 10.37
N ARG A 338 3.68 6.89 10.69
CA ARG A 338 2.34 7.12 11.23
C ARG A 338 2.26 7.31 12.74
N PHE A 339 3.23 6.80 13.48
CA PHE A 339 3.28 6.89 14.94
C PHE A 339 4.58 7.56 15.39
N PRO A 340 4.59 8.20 16.57
CA PRO A 340 5.80 8.83 17.10
C PRO A 340 6.88 7.76 17.32
N GLY A 341 7.99 7.91 16.61
CA GLY A 341 9.14 7.01 16.65
C GLY A 341 10.45 7.76 16.45
N GLN A 342 11.55 7.18 16.95
CA GLN A 342 12.90 7.75 16.82
C GLN A 342 13.66 7.25 15.58
N LEU A 343 13.19 6.18 14.93
CA LEU A 343 13.88 5.51 13.83
C LEU A 343 12.98 5.51 12.59
N ASN A 344 13.50 5.94 11.44
CA ASN A 344 12.81 6.08 10.15
C ASN A 344 11.50 6.88 10.25
N ALA A 345 11.58 8.07 10.85
CA ALA A 345 10.42 8.93 11.09
C ALA A 345 9.95 9.72 9.85
N ASP A 346 10.71 9.64 8.76
CA ASP A 346 10.48 10.25 7.45
C ASP A 346 10.83 9.25 6.32
N LEU A 347 10.31 9.54 5.12
CA LEU A 347 10.62 8.82 3.87
C LEU A 347 12.07 9.01 3.41
#